data_AF-A0A7W7HLE4-F1
#
_entry.id   AF-A0A7W7HLE4-F1
#
_cell.length_a   1.000
_cell.length_b   1.000
_cell.length_c   1.000
_cell.angle_alpha   90.00
_cell.angle_beta   90.00
_cell.angle_gamma   90.00
#
_symmetry.space_group_name_H-M   'P 1'
#
loop_
_entity.id
_entity.type
_entity.pdbx_description
1 polymer ?
#
loop_
_entity_poly.entity_id
_entity_poly.type
_entity_poly.pdbx_seq_one_letter_code
_entity_poly.pdbx_strand_id
1 'polypeptide(L)'
;MVVSPVAAHANPVDSWVAWINEKNSGTATLLLDIAGTAPAPVGERAVVSQWDQRPDGSDLVGDQLWRMVDLGESVFVFQSAGTSQQYGLSIKDNKYSNGAEVIQWWFQPDNPFQRWKRENAGSGVYKFRNLGITSALPMCLAVAGAGDGLIEHNDRVILWDCRATGADQKWREAN
;
A
#
# COMPACT_ATOMS: atom_id res chain seq x y z
N MET A 1 -13.50 10.51 -41.90
CA MET A 1 -12.12 10.80 -41.49
C MET A 1 -12.17 11.15 -40.02
N VAL A 2 -12.03 10.14 -39.15
CA VAL A 2 -12.08 10.38 -37.70
C VAL A 2 -10.66 10.76 -37.30
N VAL A 3 -10.47 12.03 -36.97
CA VAL A 3 -9.28 12.52 -36.29
C VAL A 3 -9.29 11.90 -34.89
N SER A 4 -8.35 11.00 -34.64
CA SER A 4 -8.03 10.53 -33.29
C SER A 4 -7.63 11.74 -32.44
N PRO A 5 -8.22 11.95 -31.25
CA PRO A 5 -7.68 12.93 -30.34
C PRO A 5 -6.31 12.44 -29.87
N VAL A 6 -5.28 13.20 -30.23
CA VAL A 6 -3.96 13.12 -29.63
C VAL A 6 -4.14 13.26 -28.13
N ALA A 7 -3.79 12.22 -27.37
CA ALA A 7 -3.76 12.26 -25.91
C ALA A 7 -2.69 13.26 -25.48
N ALA A 8 -3.07 14.52 -25.35
CA ALA A 8 -2.28 15.53 -24.67
C ALA A 8 -2.48 15.35 -23.16
N HIS A 9 -1.36 15.21 -22.45
CA HIS A 9 -1.21 15.17 -20.98
C HIS A 9 -1.50 13.83 -20.27
N ALA A 10 -0.70 12.80 -20.57
CA ALA A 10 -0.40 11.78 -19.56
C ALA A 10 0.78 12.28 -18.70
N ASN A 11 0.51 12.58 -17.43
CA ASN A 11 1.56 12.80 -16.44
C ASN A 11 2.16 11.42 -16.11
N PRO A 12 3.49 11.21 -16.14
CA PRO A 12 4.13 9.88 -16.00
C PRO A 12 3.95 9.18 -14.64
N VAL A 13 2.97 9.59 -13.83
CA VAL A 13 2.67 9.08 -12.46
C VAL A 13 1.43 8.19 -12.41
N ASP A 14 0.80 7.89 -13.55
CA ASP A 14 -0.43 7.07 -13.64
C ASP A 14 -0.17 5.59 -13.97
N SER A 15 0.97 5.04 -13.55
CA SER A 15 1.23 3.60 -13.63
C SER A 15 0.70 2.87 -12.40
N TRP A 16 0.15 1.67 -12.62
CA TRP A 16 -0.20 0.74 -11.55
C TRP A 16 1.07 0.04 -11.07
N VAL A 17 1.28 0.00 -9.77
CA VAL A 17 2.52 -0.47 -9.14
C VAL A 17 2.20 -1.49 -8.06
N ALA A 18 3.00 -2.55 -7.98
CA ALA A 18 2.98 -3.47 -6.85
C ALA A 18 4.12 -3.14 -5.86
N TRP A 19 3.88 -3.36 -4.57
CA TRP A 19 4.81 -2.99 -3.50
C TRP A 19 5.28 -4.22 -2.74
N ILE A 20 6.59 -4.46 -2.72
CA ILE A 20 7.23 -5.59 -2.05
C ILE A 20 7.71 -5.14 -0.68
N ASN A 21 7.39 -5.91 0.36
CA ASN A 21 7.97 -5.68 1.69
C ASN A 21 9.36 -6.33 1.82
N GLU A 22 10.29 -5.68 2.51
CA GLU A 22 11.65 -6.21 2.71
C GLU A 22 11.75 -7.25 3.83
N LYS A 23 10.68 -7.50 4.62
CA LYS A 23 10.61 -8.65 5.55
C LYS A 23 10.76 -9.98 4.81
N ASN A 24 10.49 -10.02 3.50
CA ASN A 24 10.62 -11.19 2.64
C ASN A 24 12.05 -11.75 2.63
N SER A 25 12.31 -12.77 3.44
CA SER A 25 13.63 -13.40 3.63
C SER A 25 13.86 -14.66 2.78
N GLY A 26 12.90 -15.04 1.92
CA GLY A 26 12.99 -16.23 1.09
C GLY A 26 12.84 -15.99 -0.41
N THR A 27 12.55 -17.06 -1.16
CA THR A 27 12.46 -17.01 -2.63
C THR A 27 11.13 -16.44 -3.15
N ALA A 28 10.15 -16.27 -2.27
CA ALA A 28 8.84 -15.71 -2.61
C ALA A 28 8.86 -14.18 -2.53
N THR A 29 8.28 -13.52 -3.53
CA THR A 29 8.02 -12.09 -3.52
C THR A 29 6.64 -11.86 -2.92
N LEU A 30 6.56 -11.31 -1.70
CA LEU A 30 5.26 -10.95 -1.10
C LEU A 30 4.93 -9.48 -1.36
N LEU A 31 3.73 -9.24 -1.89
CA LEU A 31 3.21 -7.94 -2.32
C LEU A 31 2.17 -7.40 -1.34
N LEU A 32 2.06 -6.08 -1.28
CA LEU A 32 0.95 -5.37 -0.64
C LEU A 32 -0.37 -5.76 -1.34
N ASP A 33 -1.21 -6.49 -0.63
CA ASP A 33 -2.32 -7.25 -1.18
C ASP A 33 -3.62 -6.92 -0.44
N ILE A 34 -4.73 -6.91 -1.16
CA ILE A 34 -6.06 -6.87 -0.55
C ILE A 34 -6.54 -8.30 -0.36
N ALA A 35 -6.63 -8.73 0.90
CA ALA A 35 -6.90 -10.11 1.25
C ALA A 35 -8.19 -10.62 0.59
N GLY A 36 -8.06 -11.72 -0.15
CA GLY A 36 -9.12 -12.30 -0.97
C GLY A 36 -8.76 -12.26 -2.45
N THR A 37 -9.71 -12.61 -3.32
CA THR A 37 -9.50 -12.56 -4.78
C THR A 37 -10.15 -11.32 -5.42
N ALA A 38 -10.64 -10.40 -4.60
CA ALA A 38 -11.35 -9.21 -5.04
C ALA A 38 -11.34 -8.16 -3.92
N PRO A 39 -11.31 -6.88 -4.30
CA PRO A 39 -11.55 -5.81 -3.34
C PRO A 39 -12.92 -5.94 -2.68
N ALA A 40 -13.06 -5.34 -1.49
CA ALA A 40 -14.32 -5.42 -0.74
C ALA A 40 -15.50 -4.89 -1.56
N PRO A 41 -16.69 -5.51 -1.44
CA PRO A 41 -17.92 -4.95 -1.96
C PRO A 41 -18.16 -3.50 -1.51
N VAL A 42 -18.95 -2.77 -2.30
CA VAL A 42 -19.46 -1.41 -2.00
C VAL A 42 -20.03 -1.34 -0.59
N GLY A 43 -19.32 -0.63 0.29
CA GLY A 43 -19.72 -0.42 1.70
C GLY A 43 -18.98 -1.29 2.72
N GLU A 44 -18.09 -2.18 2.28
CA GLU A 44 -17.33 -3.10 3.13
C GLU A 44 -15.83 -2.78 3.19
N ARG A 45 -15.18 -3.24 4.27
CA ARG A 45 -13.75 -3.10 4.51
C ARG A 45 -13.08 -4.39 4.06
N ALA A 46 -12.05 -4.30 3.22
CA ALA A 46 -11.18 -5.44 2.99
C ALA A 46 -9.90 -5.31 3.83
N VAL A 47 -9.47 -6.42 4.38
CA VAL A 47 -8.19 -6.52 5.09
C VAL A 47 -7.07 -6.35 4.06
N VAL A 48 -6.00 -5.66 4.43
CA VAL A 48 -4.79 -5.60 3.63
C VAL A 48 -3.75 -6.51 4.28
N SER A 49 -3.13 -7.35 3.47
CA SER A 49 -2.14 -8.34 3.85
C SER A 49 -0.90 -8.28 2.95
N GLN A 50 0.07 -9.14 3.23
CA GLN A 50 1.05 -9.53 2.23
C GLN A 50 0.70 -10.89 1.63
N TRP A 51 0.85 -11.04 0.33
CA TRP A 51 0.58 -12.29 -0.38
C TRP A 51 1.58 -12.54 -1.52
N ASP A 52 1.74 -13.80 -1.90
CA ASP A 52 2.65 -14.21 -2.97
C ASP A 52 2.31 -13.49 -4.28
N GLN A 53 3.33 -12.98 -4.96
CA GLN A 53 3.28 -12.75 -6.38
C GLN A 53 3.22 -14.11 -7.09
N ARG A 54 2.12 -14.43 -7.77
CA ARG A 54 2.06 -15.67 -8.55
C ARG A 54 3.18 -15.71 -9.61
N PRO A 55 3.86 -16.87 -9.77
CA PRO A 55 4.99 -17.02 -10.70
C PRO A 55 4.69 -16.75 -12.18
N ASP A 56 3.42 -16.83 -12.58
CA ASP A 56 2.96 -16.59 -13.95
C ASP A 56 2.53 -15.13 -14.20
N GLY A 57 2.68 -14.25 -13.19
CA GLY A 57 2.27 -12.84 -13.27
C GLY A 57 0.75 -12.63 -13.26
N SER A 58 -0.05 -13.70 -13.09
CA SER A 58 -1.50 -13.64 -13.15
C SER A 58 -2.15 -12.91 -11.96
N ASP A 59 -1.40 -12.62 -10.89
CA ASP A 59 -1.84 -11.90 -9.68
C ASP A 59 -1.61 -10.38 -9.73
N LEU A 60 -1.14 -9.83 -10.84
CA LEU A 60 -1.26 -8.39 -11.11
C LEU A 60 -2.71 -8.02 -11.52
N VAL A 61 -3.71 -8.60 -10.85
CA VAL A 61 -5.16 -8.37 -11.06
C VAL A 61 -5.75 -7.63 -9.88
N GLY A 62 -5.62 -6.31 -9.87
CA GLY A 62 -6.53 -5.44 -9.12
C GLY A 62 -6.30 -5.33 -7.60
N ASP A 63 -6.01 -6.43 -6.92
CA ASP A 63 -5.83 -6.56 -5.47
C ASP A 63 -4.39 -6.31 -5.01
N GLN A 64 -3.39 -6.60 -5.85
CA GLN A 64 -1.97 -6.32 -5.58
C GLN A 64 -1.41 -5.08 -6.30
N LEU A 65 -2.23 -4.43 -7.13
CA LEU A 65 -1.85 -3.26 -7.91
C LEU A 65 -2.43 -1.98 -7.30
N TRP A 66 -1.56 -1.00 -7.11
CA TRP A 66 -1.87 0.28 -6.50
C TRP A 66 -1.45 1.43 -7.42
N ARG A 67 -2.35 2.37 -7.69
CA ARG A 67 -2.01 3.67 -8.27
C ARG A 67 -1.66 4.61 -7.14
N MET A 68 -0.47 5.19 -7.20
CA MET A 68 -0.06 6.24 -6.28
C MET A 68 -0.36 7.60 -6.89
N VAL A 69 -1.36 8.28 -6.35
CA VAL A 69 -1.66 9.66 -6.76
C VAL A 69 -0.84 10.60 -5.88
N ASP A 70 0.08 11.33 -6.52
CA ASP A 70 0.91 12.36 -5.86
C ASP A 70 0.06 13.59 -5.52
N LEU A 71 0.10 13.99 -4.25
CA LEU A 71 -0.55 15.18 -3.71
C LEU A 71 0.44 16.34 -3.52
N GLY A 72 1.70 16.16 -3.91
CA GLY A 72 2.80 17.08 -3.65
C GLY A 72 3.56 16.73 -2.37
N GLU A 73 4.76 17.29 -2.26
CA GLU A 73 5.64 17.09 -1.10
C GLU A 73 5.90 15.62 -0.75
N SER A 74 5.95 14.70 -1.73
CA SER A 74 6.08 13.25 -1.46
C SER A 74 4.94 12.65 -0.62
N VAL A 75 3.75 13.25 -0.67
CA VAL A 75 2.54 12.72 -0.06
C VAL A 75 1.70 12.05 -1.13
N PHE A 76 1.26 10.83 -0.85
CA PHE A 76 0.53 10.02 -1.80
C PHE A 76 -0.75 9.45 -1.19
N VAL A 77 -1.72 9.18 -2.04
CA VAL A 77 -2.78 8.20 -1.76
C VAL A 77 -2.57 6.96 -2.62
N PHE A 78 -2.87 5.79 -2.05
CA PHE A 78 -2.79 4.50 -2.72
C PHE A 78 -4.20 4.09 -3.12
N GLN A 79 -4.52 4.14 -4.41
CA GLN A 79 -5.81 3.68 -4.94
C GLN A 79 -5.66 2.26 -5.50
N SER A 80 -6.58 1.36 -5.16
CA SER A 80 -6.53 -0.02 -5.65
C SER A 80 -7.02 -0.13 -7.10
N ALA A 81 -6.29 -0.88 -7.92
CA ALA A 81 -6.58 -1.11 -9.33
C ALA A 81 -7.89 -1.84 -9.59
N GLY A 82 -8.26 -2.76 -8.71
CA GLY A 82 -9.43 -3.63 -8.87
C GLY A 82 -10.77 -2.95 -8.63
N THR A 83 -10.79 -1.68 -8.22
CA THR A 83 -11.98 -1.05 -7.62
C THR A 83 -12.55 0.17 -8.33
N SER A 84 -12.25 0.38 -9.62
CA SER A 84 -12.64 1.63 -10.31
C SER A 84 -12.13 2.91 -9.63
N GLN A 85 -11.01 2.81 -8.88
CA GLN A 85 -10.38 3.91 -8.11
C GLN A 85 -11.23 4.46 -6.95
N GLN A 86 -12.31 3.76 -6.58
CA GLN A 86 -13.23 4.18 -5.52
C GLN A 86 -12.71 3.93 -4.11
N TYR A 87 -11.60 3.19 -3.98
CA TYR A 87 -11.06 2.77 -2.70
C TYR A 87 -9.57 3.03 -2.61
N GLY A 88 -9.12 3.33 -1.40
CA GLY A 88 -7.72 3.52 -1.09
C GLY A 88 -7.28 2.85 0.20
N LEU A 89 -5.96 2.83 0.37
CA LEU A 89 -5.29 2.32 1.57
C LEU A 89 -5.57 3.26 2.75
N SER A 90 -6.28 2.74 3.75
CA SER A 90 -6.80 3.50 4.88
C SER A 90 -6.48 2.82 6.19
N ILE A 91 -6.39 3.60 7.25
CA ILE A 91 -6.34 3.05 8.60
C ILE A 91 -7.76 2.70 9.06
N LYS A 92 -7.94 1.51 9.63
CA LYS A 92 -9.23 1.08 10.16
C LYS A 92 -9.63 1.90 11.37
N ASP A 93 -10.87 2.40 11.35
CA ASP A 93 -11.48 3.18 12.43
C ASP A 93 -10.61 4.37 12.91
N ASN A 94 -9.74 4.89 12.03
CA ASN A 94 -8.82 5.99 12.34
C ASN A 94 -7.94 5.72 13.58
N LYS A 95 -7.66 4.44 13.86
CA LYS A 95 -6.90 4.01 15.05
C LYS A 95 -5.41 4.29 14.90
N TYR A 96 -4.81 4.94 15.89
CA TYR A 96 -3.42 5.42 15.81
C TYR A 96 -2.44 4.70 16.75
N SER A 97 -2.76 3.47 17.17
CA SER A 97 -1.88 2.66 18.02
C SER A 97 -1.04 1.68 17.18
N ASN A 98 0.07 1.20 17.76
CA ASN A 98 0.77 0.02 17.23
C ASN A 98 -0.21 -1.13 17.00
N GLY A 99 -0.08 -1.82 15.87
CA GLY A 99 -0.95 -2.92 15.47
C GLY A 99 -2.33 -2.50 14.98
N ALA A 100 -2.58 -1.20 14.78
CA ALA A 100 -3.81 -0.77 14.11
C ALA A 100 -3.84 -1.32 12.69
N GLU A 101 -4.99 -1.87 12.31
CA GLU A 101 -5.15 -2.55 11.02
C GLU A 101 -5.22 -1.53 9.88
N VAL A 102 -4.52 -1.84 8.79
CA VAL A 102 -4.64 -1.13 7.53
C VAL A 102 -5.60 -1.92 6.64
N ILE A 103 -6.51 -1.20 6.00
CA ILE A 103 -7.60 -1.75 5.22
C ILE A 103 -7.71 -1.03 3.89
N GLN A 104 -8.43 -1.65 2.97
CA GLN A 104 -9.04 -0.94 1.88
C GLN A 104 -10.36 -0.31 2.35
N TRP A 105 -10.56 0.97 2.04
CA TRP A 105 -11.81 1.67 2.32
C TRP A 105 -12.09 2.75 1.29
N TRP A 106 -13.34 3.25 1.26
CA TRP A 106 -13.77 4.32 0.37
C TRP A 106 -12.78 5.47 0.32
N PHE A 107 -12.32 5.77 -0.90
CA PHE A 107 -11.37 6.84 -1.13
C PHE A 107 -12.01 8.20 -0.86
N GLN A 108 -11.33 8.98 -0.04
CA GLN A 108 -11.71 10.33 0.31
C GLN A 108 -10.45 11.20 0.22
N PRO A 109 -10.34 12.10 -0.77
CA PRO A 109 -9.09 12.83 -1.04
C PRO A 109 -8.62 13.67 0.15
N ASP A 110 -9.53 14.14 0.99
CA ASP A 110 -9.25 14.94 2.18
C ASP A 110 -9.08 14.15 3.47
N ASN A 111 -9.24 12.82 3.44
CA ASN A 111 -9.06 11.99 4.62
C ASN A 111 -7.56 11.78 4.92
N PRO A 112 -7.03 12.33 6.02
CA PRO A 112 -5.60 12.22 6.30
C PRO A 112 -5.17 10.80 6.66
N PHE A 113 -6.09 9.93 7.10
CA PHE A 113 -5.83 8.50 7.35
C PHE A 113 -5.59 7.68 6.07
N GLN A 114 -5.80 8.29 4.90
CA GLN A 114 -5.49 7.73 3.58
C GLN A 114 -4.28 8.39 2.91
N ARG A 115 -3.62 9.34 3.60
CA ARG A 115 -2.46 10.06 3.08
C ARG A 115 -1.17 9.51 3.68
N TRP A 116 -0.24 9.16 2.81
CA TRP A 116 0.99 8.48 3.15
C TRP A 116 2.18 9.29 2.65
N LYS A 117 3.03 9.75 3.57
CA LYS A 117 4.31 10.36 3.25
C LYS A 117 5.29 9.26 2.87
N ARG A 118 5.81 9.32 1.65
CA ARG A 118 6.90 8.47 1.19
C ARG A 118 8.23 9.02 1.71
N GLU A 119 8.96 8.21 2.46
CA GLU A 119 10.25 8.57 3.07
C GLU A 119 11.31 7.60 2.55
N ASN A 120 12.40 8.13 1.97
CA ASN A 120 13.45 7.29 1.40
C ASN A 120 14.23 6.57 2.51
N ALA A 121 14.36 5.25 2.40
CA ALA A 121 15.11 4.38 3.30
C ALA A 121 16.44 3.86 2.69
N GLY A 122 16.81 4.34 1.51
CA GLY A 122 18.01 3.98 0.74
C GLY A 122 17.73 2.98 -0.37
N SER A 123 18.55 2.99 -1.43
CA SER A 123 18.56 1.96 -2.48
C SER A 123 17.20 1.65 -3.14
N GLY A 124 16.34 2.65 -3.31
CA GLY A 124 15.00 2.47 -3.91
C GLY A 124 13.96 1.85 -2.95
N VAL A 125 14.29 1.77 -1.67
CA VAL A 125 13.42 1.31 -0.59
C VAL A 125 12.83 2.52 0.13
N TYR A 126 11.58 2.42 0.54
CA TYR A 126 10.82 3.50 1.16
C TYR A 126 10.11 3.04 2.43
N LYS A 127 9.85 3.99 3.32
CA LYS A 127 8.84 3.91 4.36
C LYS A 127 7.62 4.74 3.97
N PHE A 128 6.45 4.32 4.40
CA PHE A 128 5.21 5.06 4.20
C PHE A 128 4.62 5.47 5.54
N ARG A 129 4.79 6.74 5.93
CA ARG A 129 4.26 7.27 7.17
C ARG A 129 2.87 7.84 6.97
N ASN A 130 1.92 7.47 7.81
CA ASN A 130 0.57 8.01 7.72
C ASN A 130 0.47 9.43 8.29
N LEU A 131 -0.32 10.30 7.65
CA LEU A 131 -0.48 11.70 8.04
C LEU A 131 -1.71 12.00 8.90
N GLY A 132 -2.66 11.07 9.04
CA GLY A 132 -3.81 11.18 9.96
C GLY A 132 -3.43 11.02 11.43
N ILE A 133 -2.20 10.61 11.69
CA ILE A 133 -1.71 10.32 13.03
C ILE A 133 -1.21 11.60 13.68
N THR A 134 -1.93 12.06 14.70
CA THR A 134 -1.58 13.22 15.54
C THR A 134 -0.85 12.81 16.82
N SER A 135 -0.52 11.52 16.98
CA SER A 135 0.19 11.02 18.15
C SER A 135 1.64 11.52 18.17
N ALA A 136 2.27 11.51 19.36
CA ALA A 136 3.69 11.85 19.49
C ALA A 136 4.62 10.89 18.71
N LEU A 137 4.11 9.70 18.36
CA LEU A 137 4.85 8.71 17.60
C LEU A 137 4.44 8.74 16.12
N PRO A 138 5.41 8.88 15.20
CA PRO A 138 5.15 8.67 13.77
C PRO A 138 4.84 7.20 13.52
N MET A 139 3.80 6.91 12.72
CA MET A 139 3.35 5.54 12.44
C MET A 139 3.46 5.23 10.95
N CYS A 140 4.09 4.10 10.65
CA CYS A 140 4.44 3.65 9.32
C CYS A 140 3.64 2.41 8.94
N LEU A 141 3.42 2.26 7.64
CA LEU A 141 2.92 1.04 7.02
C LEU A 141 3.92 -0.09 7.29
N ALA A 142 3.45 -1.14 7.94
CA ALA A 142 4.26 -2.27 8.35
C ALA A 142 3.54 -3.59 8.10
N VAL A 143 4.28 -4.67 7.98
CA VAL A 143 3.74 -6.04 8.06
C VAL A 143 3.82 -6.50 9.52
N ALA A 144 2.76 -7.14 10.02
CA ALA A 144 2.72 -7.69 11.37
C ALA A 144 3.76 -8.82 11.58
N GLY A 145 3.92 -9.28 12.83
CA GLY A 145 4.85 -10.38 13.15
C GLY A 145 6.30 -9.92 13.35
N ALA A 146 6.52 -9.04 14.32
CA ALA A 146 7.84 -8.52 14.65
C ALA A 146 8.87 -9.62 14.93
N GLY A 147 9.76 -9.90 13.97
CA GLY A 147 11.11 -10.40 14.25
C GLY A 147 11.36 -11.91 14.29
N ASP A 148 10.53 -12.77 13.68
CA ASP A 148 10.84 -14.21 13.60
C ASP A 148 11.56 -14.63 12.30
N GLY A 149 11.61 -13.75 11.30
CA GLY A 149 12.36 -13.96 10.06
C GLY A 149 11.75 -14.98 9.10
N LEU A 150 10.48 -15.35 9.29
CA LEU A 150 9.77 -16.30 8.43
C LEU A 150 8.92 -15.59 7.36
N ILE A 151 8.77 -16.27 6.23
CA ILE A 151 7.82 -15.91 5.17
C ILE A 151 6.43 -16.28 5.70
N GLU A 152 5.61 -15.29 6.03
CA GLU A 152 4.26 -15.52 6.54
C GLU A 152 3.24 -14.95 5.54
N HIS A 153 2.73 -15.81 4.65
CA HIS A 153 1.63 -15.43 3.78
C HIS A 153 0.40 -15.06 4.64
N ASN A 154 -0.41 -14.11 4.21
CA ASN A 154 -1.55 -13.55 4.96
C ASN A 154 -1.17 -12.70 6.18
N ASP A 155 0.10 -12.36 6.39
CA ASP A 155 0.41 -11.41 7.43
C ASP A 155 -0.30 -10.09 7.18
N ARG A 156 -0.93 -9.59 8.24
CA ARG A 156 -1.69 -8.35 8.17
C ARG A 156 -0.77 -7.17 8.00
N VAL A 157 -1.19 -6.23 7.18
CA VAL A 157 -0.59 -4.91 7.11
C VAL A 157 -1.20 -4.03 8.19
N ILE A 158 -0.32 -3.39 8.96
CA ILE A 158 -0.64 -2.65 10.16
C ILE A 158 0.08 -1.29 10.19
N LEU A 159 -0.31 -0.45 11.13
CA LEU A 159 0.51 0.66 11.59
C LEU A 159 1.47 0.19 12.67
N TRP A 160 2.71 0.65 12.57
CA TRP A 160 3.71 0.48 13.60
C TRP A 160 4.60 1.71 13.72
N ASP A 161 5.20 1.93 14.88
CA ASP A 161 6.12 3.04 15.14
C ASP A 161 7.23 3.12 14.09
N CYS A 162 7.28 4.22 13.33
CA CYS A 162 8.25 4.45 12.25
C CYS A 162 9.70 4.48 12.72
N ARG A 163 9.95 4.68 14.02
CA ARG A 163 11.30 4.70 14.60
C ARG A 163 11.92 3.31 14.62
N ALA A 164 11.12 2.26 14.52
CA ALA A 164 11.63 0.92 14.28
C ALA A 164 12.39 0.88 12.94
N THR A 165 13.51 0.16 12.89
CA THR A 165 14.35 0.07 11.68
C THR A 165 14.20 -1.26 10.95
N GLY A 166 13.21 -2.06 11.34
CA GLY A 166 12.97 -3.38 10.82
C GLY A 166 12.61 -3.38 9.33
N ALA A 167 12.80 -4.54 8.70
CA ALA A 167 12.49 -4.75 7.30
C ALA A 167 10.98 -4.78 7.03
N ASP A 168 10.18 -5.06 8.07
CA ASP A 168 8.72 -5.04 8.08
C ASP A 168 8.10 -3.70 7.67
N GLN A 169 8.86 -2.59 7.78
CA GLN A 169 8.40 -1.24 7.42
C GLN A 169 8.96 -0.73 6.09
N LYS A 170 9.77 -1.54 5.42
CA LYS A 170 10.52 -1.15 4.23
C LYS A 170 9.86 -1.76 3.00
N TRP A 171 9.59 -0.90 2.03
CA TRP A 171 8.83 -1.23 0.85
C TRP A 171 9.59 -0.80 -0.39
N ARG A 172 9.67 -1.67 -1.40
CA ARG A 172 10.19 -1.32 -2.72
C ARG A 172 9.16 -1.60 -3.79
N GLU A 173 9.26 -0.86 -4.88
CA GLU A 173 8.47 -1.10 -6.07
C GLU A 173 8.88 -2.43 -6.73
N ALA A 174 7.90 -3.21 -7.18
CA ALA A 174 8.14 -4.36 -8.04
C ALA A 174 8.43 -3.86 -9.46
N ASN A 175 9.61 -4.23 -9.99
CA ASN A 175 9.99 -3.95 -11.38
C ASN A 175 9.36 -4.93 -12.37
#